data_AF-A0A937NFH3-F1
#
_entry.id   AF-A0A937NFH3-F1
#
_cell.length_a   1.000
_cell.length_b   1.000
_cell.length_c   1.000
_cell.angle_alpha   90.00
_cell.angle_beta   90.00
_cell.angle_gamma   90.00
#
_symmetry.space_group_name_H-M   'P 1'
#
loop_
_entity.id
_entity.type
_entity.pdbx_description
1 polymer ?
#
loop_
_entity_poly.entity_id
_entity_poly.type
_entity_poly.pdbx_seq_one_letter_code
_entity_poly.pdbx_strand_id
1 'polypeptide(L)'
;MSHQSPRVGIAEYRHAMKKYPSMLRHRPRKRQNESSWLAPIGWLVLAVVVAGGIAPLALAQRGGAPRRSLADLLDDVSGDSESTSETRIEVSAALKDYKLIYDLDLAKLGRPIRYNVDESTRFDGEFDRIAYWLELQKPGEETKFVCVSMDAYTDDATKIGVPTTGSQAAFQTNVAKLNILSNAEGVKQGQGLSGGNIEFWPNKYAPLNGANIPGASEESFDFGDRKGPLENGYGCMQVHNHAAGHTIFAINNWNAGAKADIGIGNSPGQHRDWTLASNGEQYQSKRLRILVRPTGKPGKPKEPGWERSYAAGKTDVNGQFLGGSEIFHIESHKGRLYAATSYWEDENNTYYSNGKRNQWAQVLVKDSKDSPWREDYDTGDDRGVLRPEILQSVTFTKPNPDVNLLFLSTYRADRSKYYVDIMVRNDATGKWIKTTPHSGPVLPDAHDFSVRAMRVYTDRVTREERIFVTVGIQGVLSGVYDPKVPGWIRWDPLRPVKFSERALSMCEANNSLVIGAGDAVWRRK
;
A
#
# COMPACT_ATOMS: atom_id res chain seq x y z
N MET A 1 2.58 12.18 37.30
CA MET A 1 1.65 11.05 37.07
C MET A 1 2.24 10.18 35.96
N SER A 2 2.67 8.97 36.32
CA SER A 2 3.29 7.99 35.43
C SER A 2 2.24 7.26 34.60
N HIS A 3 2.42 7.18 33.27
CA HIS A 3 1.59 6.31 32.42
C HIS A 3 1.99 4.84 32.62
N GLN A 4 1.07 4.04 33.17
CA GLN A 4 1.13 2.59 33.18
C GLN A 4 0.60 2.05 31.84
N SER A 5 1.37 1.16 31.21
CA SER A 5 0.87 0.28 30.15
C SER A 5 -0.16 -0.72 30.71
N PRO A 6 -1.19 -1.13 29.95
CA PRO A 6 -2.20 -2.04 30.46
C PRO A 6 -1.61 -3.45 30.64
N ARG A 7 -1.64 -3.97 31.86
CA ARG A 7 -1.40 -5.38 32.16
C ARG A 7 -2.70 -6.15 31.90
N VAL A 8 -2.72 -6.99 30.86
CA VAL A 8 -3.77 -7.99 30.67
C VAL A 8 -3.80 -8.91 31.89
N GLY A 9 -4.96 -9.05 32.51
CA GLY A 9 -5.12 -9.78 33.76
C GLY A 9 -5.01 -11.29 33.53
N ILE A 10 -4.40 -12.01 34.48
CA ILE A 10 -4.31 -13.48 34.52
C ILE A 10 -5.68 -14.17 34.30
N ALA A 11 -6.80 -13.48 34.57
CA ALA A 11 -8.15 -13.96 34.31
C ALA A 11 -8.52 -14.03 32.82
N GLU A 12 -8.09 -13.06 32.00
CA GLU A 12 -8.34 -13.03 30.55
C GLU A 12 -7.50 -14.09 29.83
N TYR A 13 -6.26 -14.29 30.30
CA TYR A 13 -5.41 -15.40 29.84
C TYR A 13 -6.03 -16.77 30.15
N ARG A 14 -6.63 -16.94 31.34
CA ARG A 14 -7.35 -18.19 31.70
C ARG A 14 -8.63 -18.41 30.91
N HIS A 15 -9.30 -17.34 30.46
CA HIS A 15 -10.47 -17.42 29.60
C HIS A 15 -10.09 -17.85 28.17
N ALA A 16 -9.01 -17.29 27.61
CA ALA A 16 -8.47 -17.70 26.31
C ALA A 16 -8.00 -19.17 26.32
N MET A 17 -7.37 -19.62 27.42
CA MET A 17 -6.89 -21.01 27.60
C MET A 17 -8.01 -22.06 27.70
N LYS A 18 -9.25 -21.67 28.05
CA LYS A 18 -10.41 -22.57 28.03
C LYS A 18 -11.03 -22.74 26.64
N LYS A 19 -10.83 -21.77 25.74
CA LYS A 19 -11.45 -21.74 24.41
C LYS A 19 -10.65 -22.48 23.34
N TYR A 20 -9.35 -22.74 23.56
CA TYR A 20 -8.45 -23.37 22.58
C TYR A 20 -7.56 -24.47 23.20
N PRO A 21 -8.07 -25.71 23.40
CA PRO A 21 -7.34 -26.80 24.04
C PRO A 21 -6.14 -27.34 23.22
N SER A 22 -6.06 -27.00 21.93
CA SER A 22 -5.01 -27.46 21.01
C SER A 22 -3.63 -26.82 21.26
N MET A 23 -3.53 -25.81 22.14
CA MET A 23 -2.25 -25.18 22.51
C MET A 23 -1.46 -25.91 23.61
N LEU A 24 -1.93 -27.08 24.09
CA LEU A 24 -1.33 -27.82 25.21
C LEU A 24 -0.08 -28.67 24.89
N ARG A 25 0.83 -28.20 24.05
CA ARG A 25 2.15 -28.85 23.90
C ARG A 25 3.30 -27.87 23.96
N HIS A 26 3.43 -27.12 25.04
CA HIS A 26 4.73 -26.66 25.54
C HIS A 26 4.59 -26.33 27.04
N ARG A 27 5.08 -27.22 27.90
CA ARG A 27 5.36 -26.87 29.30
C ARG A 27 6.72 -26.15 29.32
N PRO A 28 6.85 -24.93 29.88
CA PRO A 28 8.16 -24.41 30.20
C PRO A 28 8.76 -25.23 31.34
N ARG A 29 9.98 -25.72 31.16
CA ARG A 29 10.80 -26.26 32.24
C ARG A 29 10.99 -25.19 33.31
N LYS A 30 10.78 -25.55 34.58
CA LYS A 30 11.15 -24.75 35.76
C LYS A 30 12.62 -24.31 35.62
N ARG A 31 12.89 -23.00 35.53
CA ARG A 31 14.22 -22.45 35.83
C ARG A 31 14.33 -22.28 37.34
N GLN A 32 15.39 -22.85 37.89
CA GLN A 32 15.88 -22.59 39.24
C GLN A 32 16.35 -21.14 39.36
N ASN A 33 16.18 -20.61 40.57
CA ASN A 33 16.65 -19.32 41.07
C ASN A 33 18.07 -19.01 40.63
N GLU A 34 18.34 -17.76 40.22
CA GLU A 34 19.40 -16.92 40.81
C GLU A 34 18.98 -15.44 40.72
N SER A 35 19.27 -14.72 41.81
CA SER A 35 19.01 -13.32 42.08
C SER A 35 20.27 -12.47 41.89
N SER A 36 20.08 -11.13 41.75
CA SER A 36 21.08 -10.04 41.68
C SER A 36 21.78 -9.91 40.30
N TRP A 37 21.82 -8.77 39.62
CA TRP A 37 22.09 -7.39 40.05
C TRP A 37 21.37 -6.35 39.16
N LEU A 38 20.95 -5.24 39.76
CA LEU A 38 20.55 -4.00 39.08
C LEU A 38 21.77 -3.08 38.98
N ALA A 39 22.09 -2.57 37.79
CA ALA A 39 22.80 -1.31 37.59
C ALA A 39 22.41 -0.71 36.22
N PRO A 40 22.09 0.61 36.13
CA PRO A 40 21.76 1.25 34.87
C PRO A 40 23.03 1.82 34.21
N ILE A 41 23.33 1.43 32.97
CA ILE A 41 24.35 2.09 32.15
C ILE A 41 23.62 2.89 31.07
N GLY A 42 23.61 4.21 31.23
CA GLY A 42 23.20 5.15 30.20
C GLY A 42 24.24 5.22 29.09
N TRP A 43 23.79 5.18 27.84
CA TRP A 43 24.64 5.40 26.69
C TRP A 43 24.54 6.85 26.23
N LEU A 44 25.63 7.59 26.46
CA LEU A 44 26.01 8.79 25.73
C LEU A 44 26.45 8.35 24.32
N VAL A 45 25.85 8.90 23.25
CA VAL A 45 26.41 8.77 21.90
C VAL A 45 27.03 10.11 21.54
N LEU A 46 28.37 10.13 21.50
CA LEU A 46 29.18 11.23 21.00
C LEU A 46 29.35 11.02 19.49
N ALA A 47 28.71 11.86 18.66
CA ALA A 47 28.95 11.88 17.22
C ALA A 47 30.16 12.79 16.93
N VAL A 48 31.27 12.21 16.48
CA VAL A 48 32.41 12.95 15.92
C VAL A 48 32.12 13.19 14.44
N VAL A 49 31.85 14.45 14.07
CA VAL A 49 31.80 14.91 12.68
C VAL A 49 33.22 15.33 12.29
N VAL A 50 33.81 14.62 11.33
CA VAL A 50 35.02 15.08 10.64
C VAL A 50 34.58 16.04 9.54
N ALA A 51 34.95 17.32 9.70
CA ALA A 51 34.72 18.37 8.72
C ALA A 51 35.71 18.22 7.55
N GLY A 52 35.19 17.91 6.36
CA GLY A 52 35.88 18.08 5.08
C GLY A 52 35.06 19.04 4.22
N GLY A 53 35.46 20.30 4.18
CA GLY A 53 34.74 21.36 3.48
C GLY A 53 34.86 21.25 1.96
N ILE A 54 33.71 21.31 1.29
CA ILE A 54 33.59 21.71 -0.12
C ILE A 54 32.46 22.74 -0.18
N ALA A 55 32.77 23.94 -0.68
CA ALA A 55 31.86 25.06 -0.77
C ALA A 55 30.65 24.77 -1.67
N PRO A 56 29.43 25.24 -1.35
CA PRO A 56 28.28 25.10 -2.24
C PRO A 56 28.34 26.17 -3.34
N LEU A 57 28.33 25.71 -4.58
CA LEU A 57 28.05 26.52 -5.76
C LEU A 57 26.60 27.05 -5.63
N ALA A 58 26.44 28.38 -5.62
CA ALA A 58 25.14 29.02 -5.59
C ALA A 58 24.34 28.68 -6.86
N LEU A 59 23.38 27.77 -6.74
CA LEU A 59 22.39 27.54 -7.79
C LEU A 59 21.26 28.57 -7.60
N ALA A 60 21.19 29.51 -8.54
CA ALA A 60 20.16 30.54 -8.60
C ALA A 60 18.77 29.92 -8.41
N GLN A 61 18.05 30.38 -7.39
CA GLN A 61 16.62 30.13 -7.24
C GLN A 61 15.92 30.63 -8.51
N ARG A 62 15.48 29.70 -9.37
CA ARG A 62 14.42 30.01 -10.34
C ARG A 62 13.18 30.34 -9.53
N GLY A 63 12.76 31.60 -9.59
CA GLY A 63 11.58 32.12 -8.91
C GLY A 63 10.38 31.22 -9.16
N GLY A 64 9.84 30.65 -8.09
CA GLY A 64 8.49 30.10 -8.09
C GLY A 64 7.53 31.23 -8.42
N ALA A 65 6.53 30.95 -9.26
CA ALA A 65 5.43 31.87 -9.53
C ALA A 65 4.83 32.37 -8.20
N PRO A 66 4.40 33.63 -8.11
CA PRO A 66 3.88 34.21 -6.88
C PRO A 66 2.67 33.41 -6.37
N ARG A 67 2.58 33.26 -5.04
CA ARG A 67 1.41 32.66 -4.37
C ARG A 67 0.18 33.50 -4.72
N ARG A 68 -0.74 32.92 -5.51
CA ARG A 68 -2.05 33.53 -5.77
C ARG A 68 -2.94 33.40 -4.53
N SER A 69 -3.51 34.51 -4.07
CA SER A 69 -4.52 34.53 -3.02
C SER A 69 -5.85 33.91 -3.51
N LEU A 70 -6.78 33.59 -2.60
CA LEU A 70 -8.12 33.15 -2.98
C LEU A 70 -8.80 34.22 -3.86
N ALA A 71 -8.56 35.50 -3.61
CA ALA A 71 -9.02 36.60 -4.47
C ALA A 71 -8.43 36.52 -5.89
N ASP A 72 -7.13 36.25 -6.04
CA ASP A 72 -6.49 36.11 -7.36
C ASP A 72 -6.98 34.86 -8.13
N LEU A 73 -7.49 33.85 -7.42
CA LEU A 73 -8.11 32.65 -8.03
C LEU A 73 -9.56 32.91 -8.45
N LEU A 74 -10.20 33.93 -7.90
CA LEU A 74 -11.58 34.36 -8.22
C LEU A 74 -11.64 35.27 -9.46
N ASP A 75 -10.55 36.00 -9.74
CA ASP A 75 -10.50 37.00 -10.82
C ASP A 75 -10.22 36.42 -12.23
N ASP A 76 -9.78 35.17 -12.34
CA ASP A 76 -9.32 34.55 -13.60
C ASP A 76 -10.48 34.01 -14.51
N VAL A 77 -11.72 34.51 -14.33
CA VAL A 77 -12.91 34.07 -15.08
C VAL A 77 -13.68 35.29 -15.59
N SER A 78 -13.42 35.67 -16.85
CA SER A 78 -14.06 36.78 -17.54
C SER A 78 -15.52 36.46 -17.91
N GLY A 79 -16.44 37.33 -17.46
CA GLY A 79 -17.86 37.29 -17.80
C GLY A 79 -18.63 38.26 -16.91
N ASP A 80 -18.63 39.54 -17.27
CA ASP A 80 -19.28 40.64 -16.55
C ASP A 80 -20.81 40.46 -16.52
N SER A 81 -21.35 39.99 -15.38
CA SER A 81 -22.75 40.20 -15.02
C SER A 81 -22.87 40.50 -13.52
N GLU A 82 -23.85 41.31 -13.12
CA GLU A 82 -24.02 41.71 -11.72
C GLU A 82 -24.34 40.50 -10.80
N SER A 83 -25.03 39.48 -11.33
CA SER A 83 -25.34 38.23 -10.60
C SER A 83 -24.13 37.32 -10.36
N THR A 84 -23.09 37.37 -11.21
CA THR A 84 -21.83 36.63 -10.96
C THR A 84 -21.01 37.30 -9.86
N SER A 85 -21.21 38.59 -9.57
CA SER A 85 -20.47 39.32 -8.54
C SER A 85 -20.93 39.00 -7.11
N GLU A 86 -22.24 39.02 -6.83
CA GLU A 86 -22.80 38.70 -5.51
C GLU A 86 -22.53 37.24 -5.11
N THR A 87 -22.68 36.33 -6.08
CA THR A 87 -22.46 34.91 -5.83
C THR A 87 -20.99 34.58 -5.55
N ARG A 88 -20.05 35.28 -6.20
CA ARG A 88 -18.61 35.17 -5.90
C ARG A 88 -18.29 35.66 -4.49
N ILE A 89 -18.98 36.70 -4.01
CA ILE A 89 -18.82 37.21 -2.65
C ILE A 89 -19.27 36.14 -1.64
N GLU A 90 -20.39 35.47 -1.88
CA GLU A 90 -20.88 34.40 -0.99
C GLU A 90 -19.94 33.19 -0.93
N VAL A 91 -19.47 32.69 -2.08
CA VAL A 91 -18.51 31.57 -2.13
C VAL A 91 -17.18 31.98 -1.48
N SER A 92 -16.70 33.19 -1.75
CA SER A 92 -15.49 33.74 -1.12
C SER A 92 -15.64 33.81 0.41
N ALA A 93 -16.78 34.30 0.91
CA ALA A 93 -17.06 34.34 2.34
C ALA A 93 -17.13 32.94 2.96
N ALA A 94 -17.74 31.97 2.26
CA ALA A 94 -17.84 30.58 2.71
C ALA A 94 -16.48 29.84 2.74
N LEU A 95 -15.55 30.23 1.87
CA LEU A 95 -14.24 29.59 1.73
C LEU A 95 -13.08 30.41 2.32
N LYS A 96 -13.36 31.51 3.04
CA LYS A 96 -12.33 32.43 3.57
C LYS A 96 -11.24 31.75 4.42
N ASP A 97 -11.60 30.68 5.14
CA ASP A 97 -10.70 29.93 6.03
C ASP A 97 -10.11 28.68 5.35
N TYR A 98 -10.41 28.47 4.06
CA TYR A 98 -9.93 27.32 3.29
C TYR A 98 -8.66 27.67 2.51
N LYS A 99 -7.82 26.65 2.27
CA LYS A 99 -6.63 26.72 1.43
C LYS A 99 -6.83 25.89 0.17
N LEU A 100 -6.52 26.45 -0.99
CA LEU A 100 -6.49 25.73 -2.25
C LEU A 100 -5.45 24.60 -2.20
N ILE A 101 -5.87 23.39 -2.56
CA ILE A 101 -4.99 22.23 -2.75
C ILE A 101 -4.86 21.89 -4.23
N TYR A 102 -5.99 21.80 -4.94
CA TYR A 102 -6.01 21.52 -6.37
C TYR A 102 -6.80 22.56 -7.13
N ASP A 103 -6.31 22.93 -8.30
CA ASP A 103 -7.06 23.65 -9.33
C ASP A 103 -6.92 22.89 -10.65
N LEU A 104 -8.05 22.57 -11.27
CA LEU A 104 -8.12 21.74 -12.47
C LEU A 104 -9.02 22.41 -13.51
N ASP A 105 -8.40 22.77 -14.63
CA ASP A 105 -9.14 23.03 -15.87
C ASP A 105 -9.60 21.69 -16.47
N LEU A 106 -10.91 21.47 -16.48
CA LEU A 106 -11.50 20.22 -16.96
C LEU A 106 -11.44 20.10 -18.49
N ALA A 107 -11.00 21.12 -19.23
CA ALA A 107 -10.63 20.96 -20.64
C ALA A 107 -9.36 20.12 -20.82
N LYS A 108 -8.56 19.93 -19.76
CA LYS A 108 -7.32 19.16 -19.75
C LYS A 108 -7.49 17.73 -19.23
N LEU A 109 -8.72 17.26 -19.05
CA LEU A 109 -8.98 15.88 -18.64
C LEU A 109 -8.34 14.89 -19.63
N GLY A 110 -7.82 13.79 -19.10
CA GLY A 110 -7.12 12.76 -19.86
C GLY A 110 -6.23 11.90 -18.97
N ARG A 111 -5.31 11.16 -19.60
CA ARG A 111 -4.29 10.34 -18.90
C ARG A 111 -2.89 10.94 -19.16
N PRO A 112 -2.16 11.42 -18.13
CA PRO A 112 -2.55 11.63 -16.73
C PRO A 112 -3.43 12.87 -16.52
N ILE A 113 -4.04 13.01 -15.33
CA ILE A 113 -4.67 14.27 -14.89
C ILE A 113 -3.58 15.32 -14.68
N ARG A 114 -3.78 16.50 -15.27
CA ARG A 114 -2.84 17.63 -15.18
C ARG A 114 -3.51 18.81 -14.48
N TYR A 115 -3.21 18.97 -13.20
CA TYR A 115 -3.67 20.11 -12.43
C TYR A 115 -2.94 21.40 -12.83
N ASN A 116 -3.66 22.52 -12.81
CA ASN A 116 -3.10 23.86 -12.92
C ASN A 116 -2.34 24.24 -11.64
N VAL A 117 -2.87 23.82 -10.49
CA VAL A 117 -2.24 23.93 -9.16
C VAL A 117 -2.35 22.59 -8.45
N ASP A 118 -1.24 22.10 -7.89
CA ASP A 118 -1.18 20.93 -7.01
C ASP A 118 -0.27 21.24 -5.81
N GLU A 119 -0.89 21.57 -4.69
CA GLU A 119 -0.23 21.83 -3.40
C GLU A 119 -0.38 20.64 -2.44
N SER A 120 -0.91 19.51 -2.89
CA SER A 120 -1.26 18.38 -2.02
C SER A 120 -0.08 17.77 -1.28
N THR A 121 1.07 17.69 -1.95
CA THR A 121 2.32 17.18 -1.35
C THR A 121 3.00 18.22 -0.46
N ARG A 122 2.77 19.52 -0.74
CA ARG A 122 3.31 20.66 0.01
C ARG A 122 2.47 21.02 1.24
N PHE A 123 1.20 20.60 1.28
CA PHE A 123 0.37 20.76 2.45
C PHE A 123 0.84 19.84 3.58
N ASP A 124 1.20 20.45 4.71
CA ASP A 124 1.83 19.84 5.88
C ASP A 124 1.00 20.03 7.16
N GLY A 125 -0.22 20.57 7.06
CA GLY A 125 -1.14 20.77 8.18
C GLY A 125 -2.12 19.61 8.38
N GLU A 126 -2.88 19.66 9.48
CA GLU A 126 -4.15 18.95 9.61
C GLU A 126 -5.28 19.80 9.00
N PHE A 127 -6.31 19.14 8.47
CA PHE A 127 -7.53 19.79 8.00
C PHE A 127 -8.76 19.02 8.48
N ASP A 128 -9.86 19.74 8.74
CA ASP A 128 -11.10 19.16 9.25
C ASP A 128 -12.26 19.21 8.25
N ARG A 129 -12.10 19.97 7.16
CA ARG A 129 -13.09 20.10 6.09
C ARG A 129 -12.44 20.01 4.72
N ILE A 130 -13.20 19.50 3.77
CA ILE A 130 -12.86 19.51 2.33
C ILE A 130 -13.98 20.27 1.60
N ALA A 131 -13.61 21.10 0.63
CA ALA A 131 -14.50 21.85 -0.25
C ALA A 131 -14.21 21.53 -1.72
N TYR A 132 -15.28 21.38 -2.49
CA TYR A 132 -15.26 21.28 -3.94
C TYR A 132 -16.03 22.45 -4.52
N TRP A 133 -15.40 23.15 -5.43
CA TRP A 133 -16.04 24.21 -6.18
C TRP A 133 -15.91 23.94 -7.68
N LEU A 134 -17.06 23.62 -8.30
CA LEU A 134 -17.17 23.35 -9.71
C LEU A 134 -17.91 24.50 -10.40
N GLU A 135 -17.35 24.99 -11.51
CA GLU A 135 -17.97 25.98 -12.40
C GLU A 135 -18.05 25.43 -13.82
N LEU A 136 -19.19 25.59 -14.46
CA LEU A 136 -19.49 25.13 -15.81
C LEU A 136 -20.21 26.24 -16.58
N GLN A 137 -19.74 26.55 -17.78
CA GLN A 137 -20.35 27.52 -18.67
C GLN A 137 -20.46 26.96 -20.08
N LYS A 138 -21.67 26.99 -20.65
CA LYS A 138 -21.91 26.71 -22.07
C LYS A 138 -21.82 28.02 -22.88
N PRO A 139 -21.57 27.94 -24.21
CA PRO A 139 -21.57 29.12 -25.07
C PRO A 139 -22.87 29.92 -24.98
N GLY A 140 -22.76 31.21 -24.66
CA GLY A 140 -23.90 32.13 -24.58
C GLY A 140 -24.79 31.96 -23.34
N GLU A 141 -24.46 31.06 -22.42
CA GLU A 141 -25.17 30.85 -21.16
C GLU A 141 -24.43 31.47 -19.97
N GLU A 142 -25.17 31.75 -18.90
CA GLU A 142 -24.57 32.14 -17.62
C GLU A 142 -23.73 31.00 -17.03
N THR A 143 -22.73 31.35 -16.21
CA THR A 143 -21.94 30.32 -15.51
C THR A 143 -22.79 29.69 -14.42
N LYS A 144 -22.92 28.36 -14.46
CA LYS A 144 -23.46 27.56 -13.37
C LYS A 144 -22.34 27.11 -12.45
N PHE A 145 -22.56 27.14 -11.15
CA PHE A 145 -21.58 26.66 -10.18
C PHE A 145 -22.24 25.88 -9.05
N VAL A 146 -21.44 25.07 -8.38
CA VAL A 146 -21.73 24.54 -7.05
C VAL A 146 -20.48 24.57 -6.20
N CYS A 147 -20.61 25.11 -5.00
CA CYS A 147 -19.62 24.99 -3.93
C CYS A 147 -20.21 24.10 -2.84
N VAL A 148 -19.61 22.92 -2.66
CA VAL A 148 -19.99 21.97 -1.62
C VAL A 148 -18.82 21.72 -0.68
N SER A 149 -19.05 21.84 0.63
CA SER A 149 -18.06 21.44 1.63
C SER A 149 -18.63 20.47 2.65
N MET A 150 -17.77 19.62 3.21
CA MET A 150 -18.12 18.54 4.13
C MET A 150 -17.03 18.30 5.17
N ASP A 151 -17.34 17.52 6.21
CA ASP A 151 -16.33 17.03 7.14
C ASP A 151 -15.30 16.19 6.35
N ALA A 152 -14.02 16.33 6.70
CA ALA A 152 -12.94 15.64 5.98
C ALA A 152 -13.10 14.12 6.06
N TYR A 153 -13.30 13.47 4.91
CA TYR A 153 -13.42 12.01 4.80
C TYR A 153 -12.04 11.32 4.68
N THR A 154 -10.96 12.09 4.65
CA THR A 154 -9.56 11.64 4.70
C THR A 154 -8.70 12.72 5.34
N ASP A 155 -7.56 12.34 5.93
CA ASP A 155 -6.51 13.22 6.42
C ASP A 155 -5.36 13.39 5.41
N ASP A 156 -5.46 12.76 4.23
CA ASP A 156 -4.44 12.78 3.19
C ASP A 156 -4.86 13.70 2.05
N ALA A 157 -4.24 14.89 1.99
CA ALA A 157 -4.50 15.87 0.95
C ALA A 157 -4.18 15.35 -0.47
N THR A 158 -3.42 14.26 -0.63
CA THR A 158 -3.15 13.67 -1.95
C THR A 158 -4.31 12.83 -2.49
N LYS A 159 -5.36 12.60 -1.68
CA LYS A 159 -6.51 11.74 -2.01
C LYS A 159 -7.82 12.49 -2.22
N ILE A 160 -7.78 13.81 -2.28
CA ILE A 160 -8.98 14.65 -2.47
C ILE A 160 -9.17 15.12 -3.93
N GLY A 161 -8.20 14.82 -4.80
CA GLY A 161 -8.26 15.08 -6.24
C GLY A 161 -9.15 14.11 -7.02
N VAL A 162 -9.12 14.21 -8.35
CA VAL A 162 -9.70 13.20 -9.25
C VAL A 162 -9.10 11.82 -8.91
N PRO A 163 -9.92 10.81 -8.58
CA PRO A 163 -9.46 9.56 -8.00
C PRO A 163 -8.88 8.65 -9.09
N THR A 164 -7.62 8.87 -9.42
CA THR A 164 -6.85 8.03 -10.36
C THR A 164 -6.22 6.82 -9.66
N THR A 165 -5.81 5.80 -10.42
CA THR A 165 -5.02 4.67 -9.89
C THR A 165 -3.75 5.14 -9.17
N GLY A 166 -3.08 6.17 -9.69
CA GLY A 166 -1.89 6.77 -9.08
C GLY A 166 -2.17 7.48 -7.74
N SER A 167 -3.33 8.13 -7.61
CA SER A 167 -3.74 8.77 -6.35
C SER A 167 -4.10 7.77 -5.25
N GLN A 168 -4.43 6.53 -5.62
CA GLN A 168 -4.93 5.49 -4.72
C GLN A 168 -6.17 5.92 -3.90
N ALA A 169 -6.89 6.94 -4.35
CA ALA A 169 -8.14 7.39 -3.75
C ALA A 169 -9.28 6.43 -4.17
N ALA A 170 -10.00 5.91 -3.17
CA ALA A 170 -11.16 5.06 -3.35
C ALA A 170 -12.11 5.24 -2.16
N PHE A 171 -13.23 5.95 -2.35
CA PHE A 171 -14.19 6.28 -1.30
C PHE A 171 -15.61 5.98 -1.78
N GLN A 172 -16.31 5.12 -1.03
CA GLN A 172 -17.75 4.92 -1.11
C GLN A 172 -18.27 5.10 0.31
N THR A 173 -18.68 6.32 0.67
CA THR A 173 -18.95 6.64 2.08
C THR A 173 -19.91 7.80 2.26
N ASN A 174 -20.63 7.78 3.38
CA ASN A 174 -21.44 8.91 3.82
C ASN A 174 -20.54 10.01 4.38
N VAL A 175 -20.86 11.26 4.05
CA VAL A 175 -20.17 12.45 4.53
C VAL A 175 -21.14 13.35 5.28
N ALA A 176 -20.66 13.96 6.36
CA ALA A 176 -21.49 14.76 7.25
C ALA A 176 -21.33 16.26 7.01
N LYS A 177 -22.33 17.01 7.46
CA LYS A 177 -22.35 18.49 7.49
C LYS A 177 -22.07 19.10 6.12
N LEU A 178 -22.84 18.70 5.12
CA LEU A 178 -22.78 19.34 3.81
C LEU A 178 -23.22 20.80 3.93
N ASN A 179 -22.38 21.68 3.41
CA ASN A 179 -22.71 23.07 3.15
C ASN A 179 -22.70 23.24 1.63
N ILE A 180 -23.83 23.60 1.04
CA ILE A 180 -24.04 23.67 -0.41
C ILE A 180 -24.51 25.08 -0.76
N LEU A 181 -23.75 25.72 -1.66
CA LEU A 181 -24.09 26.98 -2.33
C LEU A 181 -24.08 26.72 -3.85
N SER A 182 -25.11 27.16 -4.57
CA SER A 182 -25.27 26.88 -6.01
C SER A 182 -26.27 27.83 -6.67
N ASN A 183 -26.08 28.15 -7.94
CA ASN A 183 -27.11 28.78 -8.80
C ASN A 183 -27.70 27.79 -9.83
N ALA A 184 -27.33 26.52 -9.75
CA ALA A 184 -27.90 25.48 -10.59
C ALA A 184 -29.26 25.03 -10.06
N GLU A 185 -30.24 24.95 -10.96
CA GLU A 185 -31.59 24.49 -10.65
C GLU A 185 -31.57 23.03 -10.13
N GLY A 186 -32.45 22.71 -9.18
CA GLY A 186 -32.57 21.36 -8.62
C GLY A 186 -31.52 20.99 -7.56
N VAL A 187 -30.51 21.84 -7.30
CA VAL A 187 -29.56 21.66 -6.20
C VAL A 187 -30.14 22.28 -4.92
N LYS A 188 -30.62 21.44 -4.00
CA LYS A 188 -31.01 21.82 -2.63
C LYS A 188 -29.80 22.35 -1.85
N GLN A 189 -29.79 23.65 -1.64
CA GLN A 189 -28.79 24.37 -0.86
C GLN A 189 -29.04 24.24 0.64
N GLY A 190 -28.04 24.58 1.45
CA GLY A 190 -28.15 24.59 2.91
C GLY A 190 -26.82 24.43 3.62
N GLN A 191 -26.88 24.48 4.95
CA GLN A 191 -25.72 24.32 5.83
C GLN A 191 -25.98 23.16 6.79
N GLY A 192 -24.94 22.39 7.13
CA GLY A 192 -25.02 21.30 8.09
C GLY A 192 -25.92 20.14 7.67
N LEU A 193 -26.16 19.94 6.37
CA LEU A 193 -27.04 18.88 5.87
C LEU A 193 -26.40 17.49 6.13
N SER A 194 -27.21 16.50 6.48
CA SER A 194 -26.76 15.18 6.92
C SER A 194 -26.82 14.09 5.84
N GLY A 195 -27.41 14.38 4.69
CA GLY A 195 -27.65 13.41 3.62
C GLY A 195 -26.50 13.22 2.64
N GLY A 196 -25.27 13.55 3.02
CA GLY A 196 -24.15 13.54 2.08
C GLY A 196 -23.57 12.15 1.85
N ASN A 197 -23.21 11.85 0.61
CA ASN A 197 -22.41 10.68 0.27
C ASN A 197 -21.52 10.98 -0.94
N ILE A 198 -20.40 10.26 -1.04
CA ILE A 198 -19.43 10.41 -2.13
C ILE A 198 -19.11 9.07 -2.77
N GLU A 199 -18.83 9.13 -4.07
CA GLU A 199 -18.48 8.01 -4.92
C GLU A 199 -17.24 8.38 -5.74
N PHE A 200 -16.06 8.09 -5.18
CA PHE A 200 -14.76 8.45 -5.74
C PHE A 200 -13.93 7.19 -5.98
N TRP A 201 -13.72 6.80 -7.24
CA TRP A 201 -12.82 5.68 -7.58
C TRP A 201 -12.42 5.71 -9.06
N PRO A 202 -11.23 5.18 -9.43
CA PRO A 202 -10.83 5.08 -10.83
C PRO A 202 -11.55 3.94 -11.58
N ASN A 203 -12.28 3.09 -10.85
CA ASN A 203 -12.79 1.82 -11.35
C ASN A 203 -13.90 1.94 -12.42
N LYS A 204 -14.19 0.83 -13.11
CA LYS A 204 -15.54 0.63 -13.69
C LYS A 204 -16.56 0.46 -12.57
N TYR A 205 -17.84 0.68 -12.85
CA TYR A 205 -18.93 0.51 -11.89
C TYR A 205 -20.23 0.09 -12.59
N ALA A 206 -21.24 -0.24 -11.79
CA ALA A 206 -22.56 -0.74 -12.21
C ALA A 206 -23.66 -0.08 -11.35
N PRO A 207 -24.91 0.02 -11.83
CA PRO A 207 -25.96 0.83 -11.18
C PRO A 207 -26.56 0.21 -9.91
N LEU A 208 -26.09 -0.96 -9.49
CA LEU A 208 -26.59 -1.63 -8.28
C LEU A 208 -26.22 -0.82 -7.03
N ASN A 209 -27.07 -0.82 -6.01
CA ASN A 209 -26.85 -0.06 -4.78
C ASN A 209 -25.79 -0.71 -3.88
N GLY A 210 -24.51 -0.54 -4.22
CA GLY A 210 -23.39 -1.24 -3.61
C GLY A 210 -23.19 -0.95 -2.12
N ALA A 211 -23.60 0.23 -1.66
CA ALA A 211 -23.44 0.67 -0.26
C ALA A 211 -24.76 0.73 0.53
N ASN A 212 -25.87 0.25 -0.05
CA ASN A 212 -27.21 0.35 0.54
C ASN A 212 -27.60 1.79 0.92
N ILE A 213 -27.28 2.75 0.05
CA ILE A 213 -27.61 4.16 0.25
C ILE A 213 -29.14 4.33 0.17
N PRO A 214 -29.80 4.93 1.18
CA PRO A 214 -31.25 5.08 1.16
C PRO A 214 -31.72 5.94 -0.02
N GLY A 215 -32.64 5.37 -0.82
CA GLY A 215 -33.23 6.04 -1.99
C GLY A 215 -32.47 5.85 -3.30
N ALA A 216 -31.32 5.17 -3.29
CA ALA A 216 -30.58 4.84 -4.50
C ALA A 216 -31.23 3.70 -5.29
N SER A 217 -31.05 3.72 -6.60
CA SER A 217 -31.56 2.75 -7.54
C SER A 217 -30.73 1.46 -7.53
N GLU A 218 -31.35 0.36 -7.98
CA GLU A 218 -30.64 -0.89 -8.30
C GLU A 218 -30.41 -1.06 -9.81
N GLU A 219 -31.01 -0.19 -10.63
CA GLU A 219 -31.14 -0.38 -12.08
C GLU A 219 -30.61 0.81 -12.89
N SER A 220 -30.52 1.99 -12.28
CA SER A 220 -30.05 3.22 -12.92
C SER A 220 -28.88 3.82 -12.15
N PHE A 221 -27.89 4.34 -12.86
CA PHE A 221 -26.76 5.01 -12.18
C PHE A 221 -27.25 6.27 -11.44
N ASP A 222 -26.94 6.33 -10.15
CA ASP A 222 -27.29 7.45 -9.27
C ASP A 222 -26.27 7.70 -8.14
N PHE A 223 -26.68 7.60 -6.88
CA PHE A 223 -25.88 7.93 -5.70
C PHE A 223 -25.63 6.72 -4.81
N GLY A 224 -25.83 5.50 -5.33
CA GLY A 224 -25.53 4.25 -4.64
C GLY A 224 -24.71 3.26 -5.48
N ASP A 225 -24.16 3.67 -6.61
CA ASP A 225 -23.51 2.80 -7.59
C ASP A 225 -22.48 1.83 -7.00
N ARG A 226 -22.41 0.64 -7.60
CA ARG A 226 -21.48 -0.40 -7.16
C ARG A 226 -20.16 -0.31 -7.90
N LYS A 227 -19.11 0.03 -7.15
CA LYS A 227 -17.71 -0.06 -7.62
C LYS A 227 -17.38 -1.47 -8.14
N GLY A 228 -16.83 -1.53 -9.35
CA GLY A 228 -16.37 -2.76 -10.01
C GLY A 228 -14.87 -3.05 -9.79
N PRO A 229 -14.38 -4.23 -10.17
CA PRO A 229 -13.02 -4.67 -9.87
C PRO A 229 -11.92 -4.03 -10.74
N LEU A 230 -12.23 -3.57 -11.95
CA LEU A 230 -11.22 -3.01 -12.86
C LEU A 230 -10.82 -1.60 -12.41
N GLU A 231 -9.64 -1.45 -11.81
CA GLU A 231 -9.18 -0.19 -11.19
C GLU A 231 -8.89 0.93 -12.19
N ASN A 232 -8.28 0.69 -13.35
CA ASN A 232 -8.07 1.73 -14.37
C ASN A 232 -9.25 1.81 -15.36
N GLY A 233 -10.46 1.92 -14.82
CA GLY A 233 -11.71 1.74 -15.54
C GLY A 233 -12.34 3.03 -16.06
N TYR A 234 -13.66 3.15 -15.87
CA TYR A 234 -14.47 4.29 -16.31
C TYR A 234 -14.12 5.53 -15.47
N GLY A 235 -14.07 5.38 -14.15
CA GLY A 235 -13.78 6.47 -13.23
C GLY A 235 -15.05 7.20 -12.82
N CYS A 236 -15.20 7.38 -11.50
CA CYS A 236 -16.32 8.06 -10.86
C CYS A 236 -15.76 9.11 -9.87
N MET A 237 -16.23 10.35 -10.00
CA MET A 237 -16.01 11.39 -9.00
C MET A 237 -17.31 12.16 -8.81
N GLN A 238 -18.14 11.67 -7.88
CA GLN A 238 -19.47 12.20 -7.63
C GLN A 238 -19.68 12.54 -6.16
N VAL A 239 -20.38 13.66 -5.94
CA VAL A 239 -20.83 14.08 -4.61
C VAL A 239 -22.33 14.23 -4.66
N HIS A 240 -23.01 13.68 -3.67
CA HIS A 240 -24.46 13.52 -3.66
C HIS A 240 -25.07 14.04 -2.35
N ASN A 241 -26.36 14.33 -2.40
CA ASN A 241 -27.22 14.47 -1.22
C ASN A 241 -28.36 13.46 -1.35
N HIS A 242 -28.13 12.23 -0.89
CA HIS A 242 -29.13 11.16 -0.98
C HIS A 242 -30.43 11.50 -0.25
N ALA A 243 -30.38 12.30 0.83
CA ALA A 243 -31.58 12.72 1.55
C ALA A 243 -32.45 13.70 0.74
N ALA A 244 -31.85 14.46 -0.18
CA ALA A 244 -32.57 15.26 -1.17
C ALA A 244 -32.76 14.50 -2.50
N GLY A 245 -32.24 13.28 -2.59
CA GLY A 245 -32.25 12.42 -3.77
C GLY A 245 -31.63 13.10 -4.98
N HIS A 246 -30.51 13.82 -4.85
CA HIS A 246 -29.83 14.40 -6.00
C HIS A 246 -28.32 14.18 -6.02
N THR A 247 -27.79 14.23 -7.24
CA THR A 247 -26.38 14.52 -7.51
C THR A 247 -26.11 16.00 -7.24
N ILE A 248 -25.03 16.33 -6.54
CA ILE A 248 -24.55 17.70 -6.36
C ILE A 248 -23.64 18.07 -7.54
N PHE A 249 -22.61 17.25 -7.79
CA PHE A 249 -21.84 17.29 -9.02
C PHE A 249 -21.31 15.91 -9.41
N ALA A 250 -20.96 15.77 -10.69
CA ALA A 250 -20.33 14.58 -11.24
C ALA A 250 -19.19 14.93 -12.22
N ILE A 251 -18.10 14.19 -12.14
CA ILE A 251 -17.01 14.15 -13.13
C ILE A 251 -16.63 12.67 -13.34
N ASN A 252 -17.17 12.05 -14.39
CA ASN A 252 -16.90 10.65 -14.72
C ASN A 252 -16.15 10.54 -16.04
N ASN A 253 -15.55 9.38 -16.30
CA ASN A 253 -14.89 9.10 -17.57
C ASN A 253 -13.88 10.15 -18.00
N TRP A 254 -13.13 10.73 -17.05
CA TRP A 254 -12.10 11.75 -17.34
C TRP A 254 -11.07 11.29 -18.37
N ASN A 255 -10.90 9.98 -18.54
CA ASN A 255 -10.04 9.38 -19.55
C ASN A 255 -10.50 9.65 -20.98
N ALA A 256 -11.78 9.97 -21.19
CA ALA A 256 -12.36 10.34 -22.48
C ALA A 256 -12.11 11.80 -22.87
N GLY A 257 -11.43 12.58 -22.02
CA GLY A 257 -11.06 13.98 -22.29
C GLY A 257 -12.28 14.85 -22.58
N ALA A 258 -12.39 15.37 -23.80
CA ALA A 258 -13.53 16.19 -24.23
C ALA A 258 -14.89 15.47 -24.10
N LYS A 259 -14.90 14.14 -24.10
CA LYS A 259 -16.10 13.31 -23.92
C LYS A 259 -16.31 12.82 -22.48
N ALA A 260 -15.65 13.45 -21.51
CA ALA A 260 -15.94 13.18 -20.09
C ALA A 260 -17.39 13.52 -19.76
N ASP A 261 -17.92 12.87 -18.72
CA ASP A 261 -19.25 13.14 -18.20
C ASP A 261 -19.12 14.20 -17.10
N ILE A 262 -19.74 15.36 -17.27
CA ILE A 262 -19.58 16.48 -16.33
C ILE A 262 -20.93 17.13 -16.07
N GLY A 263 -21.26 17.39 -14.81
CA GLY A 263 -22.48 18.14 -14.50
C GLY A 263 -22.66 18.57 -13.06
N ILE A 264 -23.64 19.45 -12.87
CA ILE A 264 -24.09 19.99 -11.58
C ILE A 264 -25.58 19.69 -11.45
N GLY A 265 -26.02 19.18 -10.29
CA GLY A 265 -27.40 18.72 -10.12
C GLY A 265 -27.66 17.39 -10.82
N ASN A 266 -28.93 16.97 -10.83
CA ASN A 266 -29.34 15.79 -11.58
C ASN A 266 -29.30 16.05 -13.08
N SER A 267 -28.73 15.12 -13.84
CA SER A 267 -28.82 15.13 -15.30
C SER A 267 -30.27 15.02 -15.77
N PRO A 268 -30.66 15.74 -16.84
CA PRO A 268 -31.93 15.51 -17.53
C PRO A 268 -31.91 14.26 -18.43
N GLY A 269 -30.76 13.59 -18.57
CA GLY A 269 -30.59 12.38 -19.38
C GLY A 269 -31.03 11.10 -18.68
N GLN A 270 -30.54 9.96 -19.18
CA GLN A 270 -30.91 8.63 -18.68
C GLN A 270 -30.49 8.38 -17.22
N HIS A 271 -29.35 8.91 -16.80
CA HIS A 271 -28.74 8.66 -15.50
C HIS A 271 -28.53 9.96 -14.75
N ARG A 272 -29.02 10.03 -13.51
CA ARG A 272 -29.11 11.28 -12.74
C ARG A 272 -27.74 11.80 -12.30
N ASP A 273 -26.77 10.92 -12.23
CA ASP A 273 -25.38 11.14 -11.84
C ASP A 273 -24.44 11.47 -13.01
N TRP A 274 -25.01 11.74 -14.18
CA TRP A 274 -24.34 12.06 -15.44
C TRP A 274 -23.55 10.90 -16.06
N THR A 275 -23.57 9.70 -15.48
CA THR A 275 -22.90 8.54 -16.08
C THR A 275 -23.36 8.33 -17.53
N LEU A 276 -22.40 8.21 -18.45
CA LEU A 276 -22.59 8.06 -19.90
C LEU A 276 -23.10 9.32 -20.65
N ALA A 277 -23.07 10.50 -20.03
CA ALA A 277 -23.56 11.74 -20.66
C ALA A 277 -22.70 12.22 -21.85
N SER A 278 -21.39 11.94 -21.86
CA SER A 278 -20.43 12.33 -22.90
C SER A 278 -20.52 13.82 -23.31
N ASN A 279 -20.66 14.72 -22.34
CA ASN A 279 -21.06 16.11 -22.56
C ASN A 279 -19.97 17.15 -22.27
N GLY A 280 -18.75 16.74 -21.90
CA GLY A 280 -17.66 17.65 -21.50
C GLY A 280 -17.31 18.72 -22.55
N GLU A 281 -17.47 18.44 -23.84
CA GLU A 281 -17.19 19.35 -24.95
C GLU A 281 -18.22 20.49 -25.09
N GLN A 282 -19.39 20.36 -24.47
CA GLN A 282 -20.45 21.37 -24.52
C GLN A 282 -20.09 22.62 -23.69
N TYR A 283 -19.16 22.50 -22.74
CA TYR A 283 -18.75 23.58 -21.86
C TYR A 283 -17.55 24.34 -22.43
N GLN A 284 -17.73 25.64 -22.68
CA GLN A 284 -16.64 26.55 -23.06
C GLN A 284 -15.68 26.81 -21.90
N SER A 285 -16.20 26.83 -20.67
CA SER A 285 -15.43 26.95 -19.43
C SER A 285 -15.88 25.87 -18.46
N LYS A 286 -14.93 25.17 -17.85
CA LYS A 286 -15.18 24.07 -16.91
C LYS A 286 -13.99 23.94 -15.95
N ARG A 287 -14.18 24.25 -14.68
CA ARG A 287 -13.09 24.35 -13.71
C ARG A 287 -13.50 23.75 -12.36
N LEU A 288 -12.63 22.92 -11.80
CA LEU A 288 -12.78 22.35 -10.46
C LEU A 288 -11.67 22.88 -9.55
N ARG A 289 -12.06 23.43 -8.41
CA ARG A 289 -11.16 23.80 -7.32
C ARG A 289 -11.45 22.95 -6.09
N ILE A 290 -10.40 22.46 -5.45
CA ILE A 290 -10.48 21.62 -4.27
C ILE A 290 -9.68 22.28 -3.16
N LEU A 291 -10.33 22.51 -2.04
CA LEU A 291 -9.78 23.25 -0.92
C LEU A 291 -9.94 22.46 0.38
N VAL A 292 -9.08 22.73 1.35
CA VAL A 292 -9.18 22.18 2.70
C VAL A 292 -9.22 23.29 3.74
N ARG A 293 -9.92 23.10 4.86
CA ARG A 293 -9.88 24.03 5.99
C ARG A 293 -8.83 23.56 7.00
N PRO A 294 -7.68 24.24 7.12
CA PRO A 294 -6.65 23.84 8.07
C PRO A 294 -7.12 24.05 9.51
N THR A 295 -6.76 23.15 10.41
CA THR A 295 -7.07 23.27 11.84
C THR A 295 -6.05 24.13 12.60
N GLY A 296 -4.97 24.55 11.93
CA GLY A 296 -3.82 25.22 12.52
C GLY A 296 -2.81 24.27 13.19
N LYS A 297 -3.11 22.96 13.25
CA LYS A 297 -2.18 21.94 13.75
C LYS A 297 -1.29 21.40 12.62
N PRO A 298 -0.06 20.97 12.93
CA PRO A 298 0.76 20.23 11.98
C PRO A 298 0.06 18.92 11.62
N GLY A 299 0.18 18.51 10.36
CA GLY A 299 -0.27 17.22 9.85
C GLY A 299 0.43 16.07 10.56
N LYS A 300 -0.11 14.85 10.36
CA LYS A 300 0.61 13.64 10.80
C LYS A 300 2.04 13.67 10.24
N PRO A 301 3.07 13.30 11.04
CA PRO A 301 4.44 13.32 10.59
C PRO A 301 4.58 12.52 9.29
N LYS A 302 4.86 13.21 8.18
CA LYS A 302 5.44 12.59 6.99
C LYS A 302 6.92 12.39 7.33
N GLU A 303 7.39 11.16 7.37
CA GLU A 303 8.81 10.84 7.66
C GLU A 303 9.69 11.54 6.61
N PRO A 304 10.46 12.59 6.96
CA PRO A 304 11.17 13.38 5.96
C PRO A 304 12.15 12.51 5.16
N GLY A 305 12.01 12.54 3.83
CA GLY A 305 12.83 11.74 2.93
C GLY A 305 12.39 10.27 2.74
N TRP A 306 11.28 9.85 3.37
CA TRP A 306 10.75 8.49 3.24
C TRP A 306 9.29 8.51 2.74
N GLU A 307 8.99 7.63 1.80
CA GLU A 307 7.62 7.39 1.33
C GLU A 307 7.24 5.92 1.54
N ARG A 308 5.97 5.67 1.92
CA ARG A 308 5.47 4.30 2.06
C ARG A 308 5.21 3.71 0.68
N SER A 309 6.16 2.92 0.18
CA SER A 309 6.09 2.31 -1.15
C SER A 309 5.07 1.17 -1.27
N TYR A 310 4.86 0.39 -0.21
CA TYR A 310 3.93 -0.74 -0.16
C TYR A 310 3.04 -0.68 1.09
N ALA A 311 1.79 -1.12 0.95
CA ALA A 311 0.90 -1.42 2.05
C ALA A 311 0.02 -2.62 1.65
N ALA A 312 -0.08 -3.61 2.53
CA ALA A 312 -0.87 -4.82 2.32
C ALA A 312 -2.38 -4.52 2.26
N GLY A 313 -3.14 -5.46 1.67
CA GLY A 313 -4.60 -5.42 1.60
C GLY A 313 -5.16 -4.88 0.28
N LYS A 314 -4.33 -4.73 -0.74
CA LYS A 314 -4.73 -4.22 -2.07
C LYS A 314 -4.70 -5.33 -3.11
N THR A 315 -5.19 -5.04 -4.30
CA THR A 315 -5.06 -5.91 -5.46
C THR A 315 -4.06 -5.31 -6.43
N ASP A 316 -3.26 -6.12 -7.10
CA ASP A 316 -2.34 -5.67 -8.13
C ASP A 316 -3.02 -5.43 -9.48
N VAL A 317 -2.23 -4.98 -10.45
CA VAL A 317 -2.68 -4.70 -11.83
C VAL A 317 -3.26 -5.93 -12.55
N ASN A 318 -2.98 -7.14 -12.07
CA ASN A 318 -3.45 -8.40 -12.63
C ASN A 318 -4.64 -8.98 -11.85
N GLY A 319 -5.14 -8.28 -10.83
CA GLY A 319 -6.24 -8.80 -10.01
C GLY A 319 -5.79 -9.70 -8.85
N GLN A 320 -4.48 -9.85 -8.59
CA GLN A 320 -3.97 -10.67 -7.48
C GLN A 320 -3.94 -9.89 -6.18
N PHE A 321 -4.34 -10.51 -5.08
CA PHE A 321 -4.33 -9.86 -3.77
C PHE A 321 -2.89 -9.72 -3.25
N LEU A 322 -2.48 -8.51 -2.91
CA LEU A 322 -1.20 -8.23 -2.28
C LEU A 322 -1.43 -8.08 -0.78
N GLY A 323 -1.09 -9.11 -0.01
CA GLY A 323 -1.33 -9.14 1.43
C GLY A 323 -0.11 -9.44 2.27
N GLY A 324 -0.37 -9.83 3.50
CA GLY A 324 0.62 -10.17 4.49
C GLY A 324 0.62 -9.18 5.66
N SER A 325 0.92 -9.71 6.84
CA SER A 325 1.06 -8.95 8.08
C SER A 325 2.46 -8.34 8.24
N GLU A 326 3.47 -8.90 7.55
CA GLU A 326 4.86 -8.46 7.65
C GLU A 326 5.55 -8.54 6.28
N ILE A 327 6.35 -7.52 5.94
CA ILE A 327 7.41 -7.65 4.93
C ILE A 327 8.59 -8.31 5.64
N PHE A 328 8.80 -9.60 5.38
CA PHE A 328 9.75 -10.42 6.11
C PHE A 328 11.16 -10.35 5.50
N HIS A 329 11.25 -10.22 4.17
CA HIS A 329 12.50 -9.98 3.45
C HIS A 329 12.32 -8.96 2.33
N ILE A 330 13.41 -8.25 2.01
CA ILE A 330 13.54 -7.44 0.79
C ILE A 330 14.86 -7.81 0.12
N GLU A 331 14.86 -7.87 -1.21
CA GLU A 331 16.05 -8.26 -1.97
C GLU A 331 16.07 -7.56 -3.34
N SER A 332 17.22 -6.99 -3.70
CA SER A 332 17.46 -6.53 -5.06
C SER A 332 17.92 -7.68 -5.94
N HIS A 333 17.31 -7.85 -7.12
CA HIS A 333 17.73 -8.85 -8.08
C HIS A 333 17.59 -8.31 -9.51
N LYS A 334 18.71 -8.26 -10.24
CA LYS A 334 18.79 -7.80 -11.64
C LYS A 334 18.05 -6.49 -11.92
N GLY A 335 18.26 -5.50 -11.06
CA GLY A 335 17.68 -4.14 -11.20
C GLY A 335 16.23 -4.00 -10.74
N ARG A 336 15.60 -5.06 -10.23
CA ARG A 336 14.25 -5.03 -9.65
C ARG A 336 14.32 -5.22 -8.14
N LEU A 337 13.28 -4.78 -7.44
CA LEU A 337 13.12 -5.01 -6.01
C LEU A 337 12.09 -6.11 -5.80
N TYR A 338 12.44 -7.10 -4.98
CA TYR A 338 11.55 -8.17 -4.54
C TYR A 338 11.33 -8.06 -3.03
N ALA A 339 10.15 -8.44 -2.56
CA ALA A 339 9.81 -8.49 -1.15
C ALA A 339 9.06 -9.78 -0.84
N ALA A 340 9.38 -10.45 0.27
CA ALA A 340 8.65 -11.63 0.71
C ALA A 340 7.72 -11.26 1.86
N THR A 341 6.43 -11.56 1.74
CA THR A 341 5.42 -11.26 2.76
C THR A 341 5.12 -12.48 3.62
N SER A 342 4.92 -12.27 4.91
CA SER A 342 4.42 -13.29 5.84
C SER A 342 2.97 -13.04 6.22
N TYR A 343 2.25 -14.08 6.61
CA TYR A 343 0.83 -14.04 6.95
C TYR A 343 0.57 -14.47 8.41
N TRP A 344 1.52 -14.22 9.31
CA TRP A 344 1.33 -14.50 10.72
C TRP A 344 0.21 -13.63 11.30
N GLU A 345 -0.81 -14.26 11.89
CA GLU A 345 -2.01 -13.60 12.43
C GLU A 345 -2.79 -12.74 11.42
N ASP A 346 -2.67 -13.02 10.12
CA ASP A 346 -3.39 -12.32 9.06
C ASP A 346 -4.75 -12.99 8.76
N GLU A 347 -5.84 -12.25 8.90
CA GLU A 347 -7.22 -12.74 8.65
C GLU A 347 -7.50 -13.12 7.19
N ASN A 348 -6.61 -12.82 6.25
CA ASN A 348 -6.71 -13.28 4.86
C ASN A 348 -6.10 -14.66 4.64
N ASN A 349 -5.35 -15.19 5.62
CA ASN A 349 -4.83 -16.55 5.56
C ASN A 349 -5.87 -17.58 6.00
N THR A 350 -5.77 -18.80 5.46
CA THR A 350 -6.73 -19.88 5.71
C THR A 350 -6.82 -20.30 7.17
N TYR A 351 -5.71 -20.24 7.92
CA TYR A 351 -5.69 -20.67 9.32
C TYR A 351 -6.43 -19.70 10.23
N TYR A 352 -6.25 -18.40 10.01
CA TYR A 352 -6.87 -17.36 10.85
C TYR A 352 -8.29 -17.00 10.38
N SER A 353 -8.60 -17.22 9.10
CA SER A 353 -9.94 -17.03 8.54
C SER A 353 -10.89 -18.23 8.74
N ASN A 354 -10.42 -19.31 9.36
CA ASN A 354 -11.13 -20.59 9.43
C ASN A 354 -11.59 -21.09 8.05
N GLY A 355 -10.69 -21.02 7.05
CA GLY A 355 -10.93 -21.52 5.69
C GLY A 355 -11.71 -20.57 4.77
N LYS A 356 -12.14 -19.39 5.24
CA LYS A 356 -12.90 -18.43 4.42
C LYS A 356 -12.05 -17.70 3.38
N ARG A 357 -10.74 -17.64 3.61
CA ARG A 357 -9.75 -17.00 2.74
C ARG A 357 -8.61 -17.98 2.50
N ASN A 358 -7.88 -17.79 1.42
CA ASN A 358 -6.83 -18.71 0.99
C ASN A 358 -5.56 -17.97 0.52
N GLN A 359 -5.09 -17.03 1.33
CA GLN A 359 -3.82 -16.34 1.08
C GLN A 359 -2.69 -16.95 1.88
N TRP A 360 -1.50 -16.95 1.31
CA TRP A 360 -0.28 -17.51 1.90
C TRP A 360 0.89 -16.55 1.69
N ALA A 361 2.05 -16.85 2.26
CA ALA A 361 3.25 -16.06 2.00
C ALA A 361 3.46 -15.84 0.50
N GLN A 362 3.81 -14.62 0.12
CA GLN A 362 4.03 -14.24 -1.27
C GLN A 362 5.44 -13.72 -1.49
N VAL A 363 5.88 -13.75 -2.74
CA VAL A 363 6.94 -12.88 -3.25
C VAL A 363 6.28 -11.82 -4.11
N LEU A 364 6.51 -10.56 -3.74
CA LEU A 364 6.11 -9.37 -4.46
C LEU A 364 7.29 -8.83 -5.25
N VAL A 365 7.01 -8.11 -6.32
CA VAL A 365 8.04 -7.46 -7.13
C VAL A 365 7.63 -6.06 -7.55
N LYS A 366 8.63 -5.20 -7.67
CA LYS A 366 8.54 -3.84 -8.15
C LYS A 366 9.61 -3.63 -9.22
N ASP A 367 9.16 -3.43 -10.45
CA ASP A 367 10.04 -3.40 -11.63
C ASP A 367 10.90 -2.13 -11.71
N SER A 368 10.44 -1.03 -11.10
CA SER A 368 11.18 0.24 -10.98
C SER A 368 10.66 1.07 -9.80
N LYS A 369 11.33 2.19 -9.47
CA LYS A 369 10.90 3.13 -8.42
C LYS A 369 9.42 3.53 -8.55
N ASP A 370 8.95 3.78 -9.76
CA ASP A 370 7.61 4.33 -10.01
C ASP A 370 6.59 3.27 -10.44
N SER A 371 7.02 2.02 -10.67
CA SER A 371 6.12 0.92 -11.03
C SER A 371 5.26 0.47 -9.85
N PRO A 372 4.00 0.06 -10.04
CA PRO A 372 3.21 -0.55 -8.97
C PRO A 372 3.84 -1.86 -8.50
N TRP A 373 3.57 -2.24 -7.26
CA TRP A 373 3.86 -3.60 -6.78
C TRP A 373 2.93 -4.59 -7.45
N ARG A 374 3.45 -5.79 -7.72
CA ARG A 374 2.69 -6.94 -8.23
C ARG A 374 3.08 -8.21 -7.51
N GLU A 375 2.18 -9.19 -7.51
CA GLU A 375 2.52 -10.54 -7.08
C GLU A 375 3.46 -11.17 -8.13
N ASP A 376 4.54 -11.79 -7.66
CA ASP A 376 5.44 -12.58 -8.49
C ASP A 376 5.32 -14.09 -8.20
N TYR A 377 4.96 -14.45 -6.96
CA TYR A 377 4.71 -15.83 -6.55
C TYR A 377 3.84 -15.91 -5.30
N ASP A 378 2.84 -16.79 -5.31
CA ASP A 378 2.09 -17.24 -4.14
C ASP A 378 2.58 -18.63 -3.73
N THR A 379 2.90 -18.83 -2.45
CA THR A 379 3.31 -20.15 -1.95
C THR A 379 2.15 -21.14 -1.78
N GLY A 380 0.89 -20.73 -2.01
CA GLY A 380 -0.32 -21.51 -1.87
C GLY A 380 -0.45 -22.75 -2.76
N ASP A 381 0.33 -22.87 -3.84
CA ASP A 381 0.21 -23.90 -4.87
C ASP A 381 0.36 -25.35 -4.39
N ASP A 382 1.08 -25.60 -3.28
CA ASP A 382 1.41 -26.97 -2.83
C ASP A 382 1.49 -27.04 -1.29
N ARG A 383 0.36 -26.68 -0.65
CA ARG A 383 0.20 -26.36 0.78
C ARG A 383 1.03 -25.14 1.18
N GLY A 384 0.36 -23.98 1.17
CA GLY A 384 1.04 -22.73 1.45
C GLY A 384 1.67 -22.65 2.82
N VAL A 385 2.57 -21.68 2.95
CA VAL A 385 3.35 -21.44 4.16
C VAL A 385 3.00 -20.07 4.73
N LEU A 386 3.12 -19.92 6.05
CA LEU A 386 2.91 -18.62 6.70
C LEU A 386 4.11 -17.70 6.54
N ARG A 387 5.32 -18.27 6.41
CA ARG A 387 6.58 -17.52 6.41
C ARG A 387 7.48 -17.94 5.26
N PRO A 388 7.92 -16.98 4.43
CA PRO A 388 9.09 -17.15 3.58
C PRO A 388 10.33 -16.95 4.46
N GLU A 389 11.18 -17.95 4.62
CA GLU A 389 12.24 -17.88 5.64
C GLU A 389 13.55 -17.29 5.11
N ILE A 390 13.72 -17.28 3.79
CA ILE A 390 14.82 -16.62 3.07
C ILE A 390 14.28 -16.12 1.73
N LEU A 391 14.58 -14.87 1.36
CA LEU A 391 14.57 -14.37 -0.01
C LEU A 391 15.94 -13.78 -0.29
N GLN A 392 16.69 -14.31 -1.27
CA GLN A 392 18.06 -13.88 -1.49
C GLN A 392 18.52 -14.04 -2.94
N SER A 393 19.18 -13.02 -3.48
CA SER A 393 19.86 -13.04 -4.77
C SER A 393 21.32 -13.44 -4.53
N VAL A 394 21.73 -14.54 -5.15
CA VAL A 394 23.11 -15.05 -5.02
C VAL A 394 23.75 -15.20 -6.39
N THR A 395 25.06 -14.99 -6.45
CA THR A 395 25.84 -15.11 -7.69
C THR A 395 26.90 -16.18 -7.52
N PHE A 396 26.92 -17.12 -8.45
CA PHE A 396 28.04 -18.02 -8.66
C PHE A 396 28.98 -17.39 -9.69
N THR A 397 30.27 -17.48 -9.41
CA THR A 397 31.40 -17.01 -10.22
C THR A 397 32.33 -18.16 -10.62
N LYS A 398 32.30 -19.31 -9.93
CA LYS A 398 33.23 -20.43 -10.17
C LYS A 398 32.56 -21.81 -10.11
N PRO A 399 32.76 -22.68 -11.12
CA PRO A 399 33.43 -22.42 -12.40
C PRO A 399 32.56 -21.62 -13.39
N ASN A 400 31.31 -21.33 -13.04
CA ASN A 400 30.35 -20.66 -13.91
C ASN A 400 30.36 -19.16 -13.64
N PRO A 401 30.95 -18.32 -14.49
CA PRO A 401 30.93 -16.87 -14.29
C PRO A 401 29.50 -16.33 -14.42
N ASP A 402 29.14 -15.41 -13.52
CA ASP A 402 27.98 -14.53 -13.59
C ASP A 402 26.59 -15.20 -13.57
N VAL A 403 26.49 -16.40 -12.99
CA VAL A 403 25.19 -17.03 -12.77
C VAL A 403 24.54 -16.42 -11.52
N ASN A 404 23.67 -15.44 -11.72
CA ASN A 404 22.90 -14.78 -10.66
C ASN A 404 21.46 -15.33 -10.59
N LEU A 405 21.08 -15.88 -9.43
CA LEU A 405 19.81 -16.57 -9.18
C LEU A 405 19.12 -15.98 -7.95
N LEU A 406 17.79 -15.86 -8.00
CA LEU A 406 16.95 -15.47 -6.87
C LEU A 406 16.32 -16.70 -6.22
N PHE A 407 16.59 -16.87 -4.93
CA PHE A 407 16.11 -17.97 -4.12
C PHE A 407 15.01 -17.53 -3.16
N LEU A 408 14.04 -18.40 -2.97
CA LEU A 408 13.08 -18.38 -1.88
C LEU A 408 13.19 -19.71 -1.14
N SER A 409 13.40 -19.69 0.17
CA SER A 409 13.41 -20.92 0.99
C SER A 409 12.30 -20.89 2.02
N THR A 410 11.66 -22.03 2.22
CA THR A 410 10.57 -22.22 3.17
C THR A 410 10.71 -23.57 3.85
N TYR A 411 9.90 -23.79 4.88
CA TYR A 411 9.61 -25.13 5.35
C TYR A 411 8.10 -25.29 5.46
N ARG A 412 7.64 -26.52 5.29
CA ARG A 412 6.26 -26.93 5.58
C ARG A 412 6.26 -28.25 6.31
N ALA A 413 5.20 -28.50 7.06
CA ALA A 413 5.01 -29.76 7.76
C ALA A 413 3.57 -30.24 7.61
N ASP A 414 3.41 -31.56 7.64
CA ASP A 414 2.14 -32.21 7.87
C ASP A 414 2.17 -33.02 9.16
N ARG A 415 1.19 -33.91 9.33
CA ARG A 415 1.05 -34.69 10.57
C ARG A 415 2.23 -35.61 10.86
N SER A 416 2.98 -36.04 9.85
CA SER A 416 4.06 -37.02 10.01
C SER A 416 5.39 -36.57 9.45
N LYS A 417 5.42 -35.62 8.51
CA LYS A 417 6.62 -35.26 7.76
C LYS A 417 6.77 -33.75 7.61
N TYR A 418 8.00 -33.26 7.77
CA TYR A 418 8.38 -31.92 7.34
C TYR A 418 9.15 -31.96 6.03
N TYR A 419 9.16 -30.84 5.34
CA TYR A 419 9.81 -30.62 4.06
C TYR A 419 10.51 -29.26 4.10
N VAL A 420 11.77 -29.24 3.68
CA VAL A 420 12.52 -28.02 3.39
C VAL A 420 12.40 -27.78 1.90
N ASP A 421 11.68 -26.73 1.52
CA ASP A 421 11.45 -26.38 0.12
C ASP A 421 12.35 -25.19 -0.26
N ILE A 422 13.00 -25.31 -1.42
CA ILE A 422 13.82 -24.26 -2.01
C ILE A 422 13.32 -24.02 -3.42
N MET A 423 12.87 -22.79 -3.66
CA MET A 423 12.35 -22.31 -4.94
C MET A 423 13.39 -21.40 -5.58
N VAL A 424 13.64 -21.59 -6.87
CA VAL A 424 14.51 -20.71 -7.65
C VAL A 424 13.71 -20.05 -8.75
N ARG A 425 13.82 -18.73 -8.85
CA ARG A 425 13.15 -17.96 -9.90
C ARG A 425 13.80 -18.20 -11.25
N ASN A 426 12.99 -18.55 -12.25
CA ASN A 426 13.36 -18.54 -13.65
C ASN A 426 13.03 -17.16 -14.24
N ASP A 427 14.01 -16.26 -14.29
CA ASP A 427 13.81 -14.88 -14.77
C ASP A 427 13.33 -14.80 -16.22
N ALA A 428 13.66 -15.79 -17.07
CA ALA A 428 13.27 -15.80 -18.47
C ALA A 428 11.77 -16.08 -18.65
N THR A 429 11.16 -16.82 -17.72
CA THR A 429 9.75 -17.23 -17.80
C THR A 429 8.86 -16.57 -16.75
N GLY A 430 9.46 -15.97 -15.72
CA GLY A 430 8.75 -15.47 -14.55
C GLY A 430 8.23 -16.55 -13.61
N LYS A 431 8.55 -17.83 -13.83
CA LYS A 431 8.09 -18.95 -12.99
C LYS A 431 9.07 -19.30 -11.88
N TRP A 432 8.55 -19.83 -10.78
CA TRP A 432 9.36 -20.34 -9.67
C TRP A 432 9.45 -21.86 -9.73
N ILE A 433 10.68 -22.38 -9.67
CA ILE A 433 10.95 -23.82 -9.72
C ILE A 433 11.20 -24.33 -8.31
N LYS A 434 10.26 -25.09 -7.77
CA LYS A 434 10.35 -25.67 -6.44
C LYS A 434 11.13 -26.99 -6.44
N THR A 435 12.01 -27.14 -5.45
CA THR A 435 12.70 -28.39 -5.10
C THR A 435 12.56 -28.64 -3.60
N THR A 436 12.66 -29.91 -3.19
CA THR A 436 12.60 -30.31 -1.77
C THR A 436 13.85 -31.11 -1.41
N PRO A 437 15.01 -30.45 -1.20
CA PRO A 437 16.28 -31.14 -1.00
C PRO A 437 16.36 -31.93 0.32
N HIS A 438 15.51 -31.62 1.29
CA HIS A 438 15.50 -32.32 2.57
C HIS A 438 14.10 -32.48 3.14
N SER A 439 13.87 -33.61 3.81
CA SER A 439 12.62 -33.91 4.49
C SER A 439 12.86 -34.97 5.55
N GLY A 440 11.97 -35.02 6.54
CA GLY A 440 12.11 -35.97 7.64
C GLY A 440 10.86 -36.07 8.50
N PRO A 441 10.82 -36.96 9.50
CA PRO A 441 9.70 -37.05 10.42
C PRO A 441 9.51 -35.71 11.15
N VAL A 442 8.26 -35.30 11.34
CA VAL A 442 7.95 -34.02 12.00
C VAL A 442 8.57 -33.97 13.39
N LEU A 443 9.21 -32.84 13.71
CA LEU A 443 9.82 -32.58 15.02
C LEU A 443 8.86 -31.76 15.90
N PRO A 444 9.01 -31.81 17.24
CA PRO A 444 8.11 -31.10 18.15
C PRO A 444 8.07 -29.58 17.95
N ASP A 445 9.19 -29.00 17.51
CA ASP A 445 9.33 -27.57 17.23
C ASP A 445 9.68 -27.36 15.74
N ALA A 446 8.92 -26.48 15.07
CA ALA A 446 9.19 -26.13 13.68
C ALA A 446 10.54 -25.42 13.49
N HIS A 447 11.05 -24.80 14.54
CA HIS A 447 12.38 -24.20 14.56
C HIS A 447 13.50 -25.23 14.32
N ASP A 448 13.28 -26.51 14.66
CA ASP A 448 14.27 -27.58 14.51
C ASP A 448 14.53 -27.97 13.04
N PHE A 449 13.67 -27.53 12.13
CA PHE A 449 13.84 -27.71 10.67
C PHE A 449 13.67 -26.41 9.87
N SER A 450 13.74 -25.25 10.54
CA SER A 450 13.68 -23.93 9.91
C SER A 450 14.88 -23.63 9.02
N VAL A 451 14.74 -22.73 8.03
CA VAL A 451 15.83 -22.39 7.09
C VAL A 451 16.12 -20.90 7.14
N ARG A 452 17.18 -20.47 7.83
CA ARG A 452 17.37 -19.04 8.19
C ARG A 452 18.58 -18.36 7.59
N ALA A 453 19.54 -19.14 7.09
CA ALA A 453 20.75 -18.59 6.50
C ALA A 453 21.12 -19.35 5.22
N MET A 454 21.44 -18.58 4.19
CA MET A 454 21.89 -19.05 2.89
C MET A 454 23.12 -18.26 2.46
N ARG A 455 24.10 -18.94 1.85
CA ARG A 455 25.31 -18.29 1.32
C ARG A 455 26.01 -19.13 0.28
N VAL A 456 26.55 -18.48 -0.75
CA VAL A 456 27.54 -19.10 -1.65
C VAL A 456 28.93 -19.02 -1.01
N TYR A 457 29.66 -20.13 -1.01
CA TYR A 457 31.03 -20.22 -0.49
C TYR A 457 31.88 -21.14 -1.37
N THR A 458 33.12 -20.72 -1.63
CA THR A 458 34.09 -21.54 -2.38
C THR A 458 34.61 -22.67 -1.51
N ASP A 459 34.28 -23.91 -1.86
CA ASP A 459 34.80 -25.09 -1.17
C ASP A 459 36.34 -25.14 -1.26
N ARG A 460 37.00 -25.37 -0.14
CA ARG A 460 38.48 -25.33 -0.09
C ARG A 460 39.13 -26.58 -0.65
N VAL A 461 38.41 -27.70 -0.70
CA VAL A 461 38.88 -28.99 -1.23
C VAL A 461 38.66 -29.04 -2.73
N THR A 462 37.42 -28.80 -3.19
CA THR A 462 37.07 -28.93 -4.61
C THR A 462 37.33 -27.66 -5.42
N ARG A 463 37.50 -26.51 -4.74
CA ARG A 463 37.65 -25.17 -5.36
C ARG A 463 36.40 -24.69 -6.13
N GLU A 464 35.31 -25.43 -6.06
CA GLU A 464 34.01 -25.11 -6.64
C GLU A 464 33.17 -24.29 -5.66
N GLU A 465 32.39 -23.33 -6.15
CA GLU A 465 31.41 -22.64 -5.31
C GLU A 465 30.19 -23.50 -5.05
N ARG A 466 29.77 -23.54 -3.79
CA ARG A 466 28.57 -24.23 -3.34
C ARG A 466 27.66 -23.25 -2.65
N ILE A 467 26.36 -23.45 -2.79
CA ILE A 467 25.38 -22.79 -1.93
C ILE A 467 25.17 -23.63 -0.67
N PHE A 468 25.17 -22.97 0.48
CA PHE A 468 24.95 -23.58 1.78
C PHE A 468 23.67 -23.03 2.38
N VAL A 469 22.84 -23.89 2.98
CA VAL A 469 21.59 -23.52 3.65
C VAL A 469 21.51 -24.24 4.99
N THR A 470 21.29 -23.51 6.08
CA THR A 470 21.11 -24.12 7.40
C THR A 470 19.73 -24.76 7.52
N VAL A 471 19.64 -25.91 8.18
CA VAL A 471 18.36 -26.58 8.50
C VAL A 471 18.25 -26.76 10.01
N GLY A 472 17.58 -25.80 10.65
CA GLY A 472 17.25 -25.75 12.07
C GLY A 472 18.41 -26.16 12.96
N ILE A 473 18.23 -27.23 13.73
CA ILE A 473 19.26 -27.83 14.58
C ILE A 473 19.99 -29.01 13.94
N GLN A 474 19.56 -29.41 12.73
CA GLN A 474 19.93 -30.68 12.12
C GLN A 474 21.26 -30.59 11.38
N GLY A 475 21.55 -29.44 10.75
CA GLY A 475 22.81 -29.22 10.08
C GLY A 475 22.71 -28.29 8.88
N VAL A 476 23.46 -28.62 7.84
CA VAL A 476 23.66 -27.74 6.67
C VAL A 476 23.47 -28.53 5.38
N LEU A 477 22.61 -28.04 4.50
CA LEU A 477 22.51 -28.47 3.11
C LEU A 477 23.60 -27.77 2.29
N SER A 478 24.15 -28.49 1.32
CA SER A 478 24.99 -27.90 0.28
C SER A 478 24.55 -28.34 -1.10
N GLY A 479 24.74 -27.49 -2.10
CA GLY A 479 24.50 -27.82 -3.49
C GLY A 479 25.44 -27.07 -4.41
N VAL A 480 25.61 -27.58 -5.62
CA VAL A 480 26.38 -26.92 -6.68
C VAL A 480 25.45 -26.50 -7.80
N TYR A 481 25.81 -25.44 -8.52
CA TYR A 481 25.09 -25.06 -9.72
C TYR A 481 25.22 -26.14 -10.78
N ASP A 482 24.09 -26.59 -11.31
CA ASP A 482 24.01 -27.54 -12.41
C ASP A 482 22.83 -27.14 -13.32
N PRO A 483 23.08 -26.66 -14.55
CA PRO A 483 22.03 -26.17 -15.43
C PRO A 483 21.03 -27.26 -15.87
N LYS A 484 21.30 -28.54 -15.60
CA LYS A 484 20.52 -29.68 -16.08
C LYS A 484 19.48 -30.18 -15.09
N VAL A 485 19.49 -29.71 -13.85
CA VAL A 485 18.57 -30.16 -12.80
C VAL A 485 17.51 -29.09 -12.49
N PRO A 486 16.33 -29.47 -11.97
CA PRO A 486 15.32 -28.51 -11.53
C PRO A 486 15.89 -27.51 -10.51
N GLY A 487 15.57 -26.23 -10.69
CA GLY A 487 16.08 -25.14 -9.86
C GLY A 487 17.58 -24.88 -10.03
N TRP A 488 18.24 -25.55 -10.97
CA TRP A 488 19.64 -25.44 -11.31
C TRP A 488 20.63 -25.66 -10.15
N ILE A 489 20.19 -26.31 -9.07
CA ILE A 489 21.05 -26.68 -7.97
C ILE A 489 20.97 -28.19 -7.76
N ARG A 490 22.11 -28.85 -7.91
CA ARG A 490 22.26 -30.26 -7.54
C ARG A 490 22.62 -30.34 -6.06
N TRP A 491 21.62 -30.64 -5.23
CA TRP A 491 21.76 -30.76 -3.79
C TRP A 491 22.43 -32.07 -3.36
N ASP A 492 23.31 -31.98 -2.37
CA ASP A 492 23.81 -33.14 -1.64
C ASP A 492 22.88 -33.48 -0.46
N PRO A 493 22.96 -34.71 0.07
CA PRO A 493 22.32 -35.03 1.34
C PRO A 493 22.75 -34.08 2.46
N LEU A 494 21.80 -33.76 3.36
CA LEU A 494 22.04 -32.93 4.54
C LEU A 494 23.29 -33.41 5.29
N ARG A 495 24.23 -32.49 5.56
CA ARG A 495 25.39 -32.76 6.43
C ARG A 495 25.01 -32.46 7.87
N PRO A 496 24.99 -33.46 8.77
CA PRO A 496 24.60 -33.24 10.15
C PRO A 496 25.58 -32.33 10.88
N VAL A 497 25.05 -31.30 11.52
CA VAL A 497 25.78 -30.46 12.49
C VAL A 497 24.81 -30.22 13.64
N LYS A 498 25.16 -30.72 14.83
CA LYS A 498 24.28 -30.66 16.01
C LYS A 498 24.36 -29.27 16.64
N PHE A 499 23.57 -28.35 16.15
CA PHE A 499 23.44 -27.04 16.78
C PHE A 499 22.63 -27.15 18.08
N SER A 500 22.96 -26.33 19.09
CA SER A 500 22.20 -26.26 20.35
C SER A 500 20.82 -25.64 20.15
N GLU A 501 20.71 -24.68 19.25
CA GLU A 501 19.46 -24.09 18.75
C GLU A 501 19.55 -23.78 17.25
N ARG A 502 18.43 -23.36 16.64
CA ARG A 502 18.38 -23.04 15.21
C ARG A 502 19.47 -22.03 14.82
N ALA A 503 20.12 -22.29 13.69
CA ALA A 503 21.02 -21.32 13.10
C ALA A 503 20.24 -20.09 12.63
N LEU A 504 20.82 -18.90 12.77
CA LEU A 504 20.19 -17.62 12.38
C LEU A 504 20.98 -16.83 11.35
N SER A 505 22.28 -17.10 11.20
CA SER A 505 23.13 -16.34 10.28
C SER A 505 24.33 -17.15 9.80
N MET A 506 24.86 -16.74 8.66
CA MET A 506 26.04 -17.35 8.04
C MET A 506 26.91 -16.28 7.37
N CYS A 507 28.21 -16.31 7.64
CA CYS A 507 29.16 -15.43 6.97
C CYS A 507 30.47 -16.11 6.59
N GLU A 508 31.24 -15.46 5.72
CA GLU A 508 32.63 -15.83 5.49
C GLU A 508 33.52 -14.88 6.28
N ALA A 509 34.45 -15.44 7.05
CA ALA A 509 35.47 -14.70 7.77
C ALA A 509 36.76 -15.52 7.80
N ASN A 510 37.90 -14.87 7.58
CA ASN A 510 39.23 -15.50 7.60
C ASN A 510 39.27 -16.78 6.72
N ASN A 511 38.76 -16.67 5.49
CA ASN A 511 38.72 -17.76 4.52
C ASN A 511 37.93 -19.01 4.98
N SER A 512 37.02 -18.87 5.95
CA SER A 512 36.20 -19.95 6.49
C SER A 512 34.72 -19.58 6.48
N LEU A 513 33.86 -20.57 6.27
CA LEU A 513 32.42 -20.43 6.47
C LEU A 513 32.12 -20.50 7.99
N VAL A 514 31.38 -19.51 8.47
CA VAL A 514 31.02 -19.32 9.88
C VAL A 514 29.50 -19.27 10.02
N ILE A 515 28.96 -19.96 11.02
CA ILE A 515 27.52 -20.06 11.29
C ILE A 515 27.26 -19.69 12.74
N GLY A 516 26.34 -18.76 12.98
CA GLY A 516 25.82 -18.47 14.31
C GLY A 516 24.59 -19.32 14.59
N ALA A 517 24.63 -20.14 15.64
CA ALA A 517 23.54 -21.02 16.04
C ALA A 517 23.44 -21.14 17.56
N GLY A 518 22.31 -20.71 18.13
CA GLY A 518 22.13 -20.58 19.57
C GLY A 518 23.16 -19.66 20.20
N ASP A 519 23.85 -20.20 21.22
CA ASP A 519 24.91 -19.57 21.98
C ASP A 519 26.32 -19.79 21.41
N ALA A 520 26.43 -20.41 20.22
CA ALA A 520 27.69 -20.84 19.65
C ALA A 520 27.95 -20.30 18.23
N VAL A 521 29.24 -20.17 17.92
CA VAL A 521 29.75 -19.86 16.58
C VAL A 521 30.49 -21.09 16.04
N TRP A 522 30.01 -21.60 14.92
CA TRP A 522 30.54 -22.78 14.26
C TRP A 522 31.38 -22.38 13.07
N ARG A 523 32.59 -22.94 12.97
CA ARG A 523 33.48 -22.72 11.83
C ARG A 523 33.63 -24.02 11.04
N ARG A 524 33.39 -23.96 9.74
CA ARG A 524 33.74 -25.05 8.83
C ARG A 524 35.26 -25.14 8.74
N LYS A 525 35.81 -26.31 9.07
CA LYS A 525 37.24 -26.61 8.94
C LYS A 525 37.60 -26.97 7.50
#